data_AF-A0A917ZMK0-F1
#
_entry.id   AF-A0A917ZMK0-F1
#
_cell.length_a   1.000
_cell.length_b   1.000
_cell.length_c   1.000
_cell.angle_alpha   90.00
_cell.angle_beta   90.00
_cell.angle_gamma   90.00
#
_symmetry.space_group_name_H-M   'P 1'
#
loop_
_entity.id
_entity.type
_entity.pdbx_description
1 polymer ?
#
loop_
_entity_poly.entity_id
_entity_poly.type
_entity_poly.pdbx_seq_one_letter_code
_entity_poly.pdbx_strand_id
1 'polypeptide(L)'
;MFQEFSKQFSKQFGDSMEPFKDLVNIQTKMLEELTRQQMECTKSCVEATIQQTRELQKCNSPSDLMELQKAYAKELEETLRQAGEQNMKALQEARAAIEKITQDQFDAFNKK
;
A
#
# COMPACT_ATOMS: atom_id res chain seq x y z
N MET A 1 -12.03 -12.23 46.32
CA MET A 1 -10.64 -11.79 46.10
C MET A 1 -10.03 -12.44 44.86
N PHE A 2 -9.93 -13.78 44.76
CA PHE A 2 -9.34 -14.45 43.59
C PHE A 2 -10.15 -14.30 42.28
N GLN A 3 -11.49 -14.36 42.33
CA GLN A 3 -12.33 -14.15 41.15
C GLN A 3 -12.27 -12.71 40.61
N GLU A 4 -12.26 -11.71 41.50
CA GLU A 4 -12.06 -10.29 41.15
C GLU A 4 -10.70 -10.06 40.48
N PHE A 5 -9.64 -10.66 41.03
CA PHE A 5 -8.29 -10.61 40.46
C PHE A 5 -8.24 -11.23 39.06
N SER A 6 -8.82 -12.42 38.86
CA SER A 6 -8.87 -13.08 37.54
C SER A 6 -9.65 -12.26 36.51
N LYS A 7 -10.72 -11.58 36.93
CA LYS A 7 -11.55 -10.72 36.07
C LYS A 7 -10.83 -9.44 35.67
N GLN A 8 -10.14 -8.78 36.61
CA GLN A 8 -9.31 -7.61 36.32
C GLN A 8 -8.12 -7.97 35.44
N PHE A 9 -7.44 -9.09 35.72
CA PHE A 9 -6.33 -9.58 34.91
C PHE A 9 -6.79 -9.88 33.47
N SER A 10 -7.89 -10.59 33.28
CA SER A 10 -8.45 -10.89 31.95
C SER A 10 -8.84 -9.62 31.19
N LYS A 11 -9.40 -8.63 31.88
CA LYS A 11 -9.76 -7.34 31.28
C LYS A 11 -8.52 -6.54 30.87
N GLN A 12 -7.55 -6.43 31.77
CA GLN A 12 -6.30 -5.71 31.52
C GLN A 12 -5.45 -6.38 30.44
N PHE A 13 -5.48 -7.71 30.35
CA PHE A 13 -4.85 -8.49 29.29
C PHE A 13 -5.58 -8.32 27.94
N GLY A 14 -6.92 -8.31 27.96
CA GLY A 14 -7.75 -8.02 26.78
C GLY A 14 -7.51 -6.61 26.23
N ASP A 15 -7.51 -5.60 27.10
CA ASP A 15 -7.24 -4.20 26.77
C ASP A 15 -5.80 -4.01 26.25
N SER A 16 -4.83 -4.80 26.74
CA SER A 16 -3.44 -4.76 26.24
C SER A 16 -3.21 -5.45 24.88
N MET A 17 -4.15 -6.27 24.43
CA MET A 17 -4.10 -6.97 23.14
C MET A 17 -4.77 -6.19 21.99
N GLU A 18 -5.67 -5.24 22.31
CA GLU A 18 -6.35 -4.38 21.34
C GLU A 18 -5.37 -3.60 20.43
N PRO A 19 -4.32 -2.94 20.94
CA PRO A 19 -3.36 -2.21 20.10
C PRO A 19 -2.59 -3.12 19.13
N PHE A 20 -2.33 -4.37 19.54
CA PHE A 20 -1.70 -5.36 18.66
C PHE A 20 -2.65 -5.81 17.55
N LYS A 21 -3.95 -5.96 17.84
CA LYS A 21 -4.95 -6.24 16.81
C LYS A 21 -5.08 -5.08 15.83
N ASP A 22 -5.04 -3.84 16.32
CA ASP A 22 -5.09 -2.65 15.46
C ASP A 22 -3.86 -2.55 14.56
N LEU A 23 -2.66 -2.84 15.08
CA LEU A 23 -1.44 -2.92 14.29
C LEU A 23 -1.51 -4.01 13.20
N VAL A 24 -1.97 -5.22 13.54
CA VAL A 24 -2.14 -6.31 12.57
C VAL A 24 -3.17 -5.95 11.50
N ASN A 25 -4.26 -5.27 11.86
CA ASN A 25 -5.25 -4.79 10.90
C ASN A 25 -4.67 -3.72 9.96
N ILE A 26 -3.86 -2.79 10.46
CA ILE A 26 -3.17 -1.79 9.63
C ILE A 26 -2.20 -2.46 8.65
N GLN A 27 -1.40 -3.41 9.14
CA GLN A 27 -0.45 -4.15 8.29
C GLN A 27 -1.17 -4.96 7.22
N THR A 28 -2.27 -5.62 7.56
CA THR A 28 -3.09 -6.38 6.60
C THR A 28 -3.62 -5.47 5.50
N LYS A 29 -4.23 -4.33 5.86
CA LYS A 29 -4.75 -3.37 4.87
C LYS A 29 -3.66 -2.80 3.96
N MET A 30 -2.48 -2.50 4.52
CA MET A 30 -1.35 -2.03 3.74
C MET A 30 -0.89 -3.10 2.73
N LEU A 31 -0.79 -4.36 3.14
CA LEU A 31 -0.40 -5.46 2.25
C LEU A 31 -1.43 -5.68 1.14
N GLU A 32 -2.72 -5.59 1.44
CA GLU A 32 -3.79 -5.67 0.44
C GLU A 32 -3.70 -4.53 -0.59
N GLU A 33 -3.49 -3.30 -0.13
CA GLU A 33 -3.32 -2.13 -0.99
C GLU A 33 -2.08 -2.25 -1.89
N LEU A 34 -0.92 -2.61 -1.31
CA LEU A 34 0.32 -2.80 -2.07
C LEU A 34 0.18 -3.91 -3.12
N THR A 35 -0.47 -5.02 -2.75
CA THR A 35 -0.71 -6.14 -3.66
C THR A 35 -1.62 -5.73 -4.82
N ARG A 36 -2.68 -4.95 -4.53
CA ARG A 36 -3.55 -4.39 -5.57
C ARG A 36 -2.78 -3.47 -6.51
N GLN A 37 -1.99 -2.55 -5.95
CA GLN A 37 -1.21 -1.57 -6.73
C GLN A 37 -0.15 -2.26 -7.61
N GLN A 38 0.53 -3.30 -7.11
CA GLN A 38 1.47 -4.09 -7.90
C GLN A 38 0.79 -4.86 -9.04
N MET A 39 -0.41 -5.39 -8.81
CA MET A 39 -1.20 -6.02 -9.87
C MET A 39 -1.62 -5.01 -10.94
N GLU A 40 -2.09 -3.82 -10.56
CA GLU A 40 -2.46 -2.76 -11.50
C GLU A 40 -1.25 -2.30 -12.32
N CYS A 41 -0.10 -2.04 -11.67
CA CYS A 41 1.14 -1.69 -12.37
C CYS A 41 1.55 -2.79 -13.37
N THR A 42 1.51 -4.07 -12.95
CA THR A 42 1.87 -5.20 -13.82
C THR A 42 0.93 -5.29 -15.01
N LYS A 43 -0.38 -5.12 -14.79
CA LYS A 43 -1.38 -5.12 -15.85
C LYS A 43 -1.12 -4.01 -16.85
N SER A 44 -0.89 -2.78 -16.40
CA SER A 44 -0.60 -1.65 -17.29
C SER A 44 0.68 -1.86 -18.10
N CYS A 45 1.75 -2.41 -17.51
CA CYS A 45 2.97 -2.75 -18.25
C CYS A 45 2.71 -3.79 -19.35
N VAL A 46 1.91 -4.83 -19.05
CA VAL A 46 1.53 -5.86 -20.04
C VAL A 46 0.67 -5.27 -21.16
N GLU A 47 -0.31 -4.44 -20.82
CA GLU A 47 -1.17 -3.77 -21.81
C GLU A 47 -0.36 -2.85 -22.73
N ALA A 48 0.53 -2.02 -22.17
CA ALA A 48 1.44 -1.16 -22.94
C ALA A 48 2.34 -1.97 -23.88
N THR A 49 2.84 -3.13 -23.42
CA THR A 49 3.67 -4.04 -24.25
C THR A 49 2.88 -4.66 -25.40
N ILE A 50 1.65 -5.12 -25.13
CA ILE A 50 0.75 -5.66 -26.16
C ILE A 50 0.44 -4.58 -27.20
N GLN A 51 0.16 -3.36 -26.73
CA GLN A 51 -0.14 -2.23 -27.60
C GLN A 51 1.08 -1.84 -28.45
N GLN A 52 2.27 -1.77 -27.85
CA GLN A 52 3.52 -1.54 -28.58
C GLN A 52 3.73 -2.60 -29.68
N THR A 53 3.49 -3.88 -29.38
CA THR A 53 3.62 -4.97 -30.36
C THR A 53 2.66 -4.81 -31.55
N ARG A 54 1.42 -4.36 -31.30
CA ARG A 54 0.44 -4.11 -32.36
C ARG A 54 0.82 -2.91 -33.24
N GLU A 55 1.31 -1.83 -32.63
CA GLU A 55 1.72 -0.64 -33.37
C GLU A 55 3.03 -0.86 -34.13
N LEU A 56 3.93 -1.71 -33.63
CA LEU A 56 5.20 -2.06 -34.30
C LEU A 56 4.97 -2.64 -35.70
N GLN A 57 3.90 -3.41 -35.90
CA GLN A 57 3.52 -3.98 -37.20
C GLN A 57 3.10 -2.92 -38.23
N LYS A 58 2.83 -1.69 -37.78
CA LYS A 58 2.40 -0.57 -38.63
C LYS A 58 3.53 0.41 -38.94
N CYS A 59 4.70 0.27 -38.30
CA CYS A 59 5.85 1.14 -38.55
C CYS A 59 6.43 0.85 -39.93
N ASN A 60 6.58 1.89 -40.76
CA ASN A 60 7.15 1.77 -42.11
C ASN A 60 8.54 2.41 -42.22
N SER A 61 8.99 3.07 -41.17
CA SER A 61 10.29 3.74 -41.12
C SER A 61 10.95 3.65 -39.75
N PRO A 62 12.28 3.85 -39.67
CA PRO A 62 12.99 3.99 -38.40
C PRO A 62 12.48 5.15 -37.54
N SER A 63 11.96 6.22 -38.15
CA SER A 63 11.33 7.35 -37.46
C SER A 63 10.09 6.90 -36.70
N ASP A 64 9.22 6.10 -37.34
CA ASP A 64 8.00 5.58 -36.71
C ASP A 64 8.33 4.69 -35.51
N LEU A 65 9.40 3.89 -35.61
CA LEU A 65 9.89 3.07 -34.49
C LEU A 65 10.39 3.92 -33.32
N MET A 66 11.10 5.02 -33.59
CA MET A 66 11.58 5.93 -32.54
C MET A 66 10.42 6.61 -31.82
N GLU A 67 9.42 7.11 -32.56
CA GLU A 67 8.24 7.73 -31.96
C GLU A 67 7.43 6.70 -31.15
N LEU A 68 7.27 5.48 -31.67
CA LEU A 68 6.62 4.39 -30.94
C LEU A 68 7.36 4.05 -29.64
N GLN A 69 8.70 3.98 -29.67
CA GLN A 69 9.45 3.71 -28.44
C GLN A 69 9.39 4.84 -27.43
N LYS A 70 9.41 6.09 -27.90
CA LYS A 70 9.27 7.25 -27.03
C LYS A 70 7.91 7.27 -26.34
N ALA A 71 6.83 6.93 -27.07
CA ALA A 71 5.49 6.82 -26.50
C ALA A 71 5.42 5.73 -25.43
N TYR A 72 5.95 4.53 -25.71
CA TYR A 72 6.01 3.43 -24.75
C TYR A 72 6.82 3.78 -23.50
N ALA A 73 8.00 4.39 -23.66
CA ALA A 73 8.84 4.81 -22.53
C ALA A 73 8.11 5.83 -21.63
N LYS A 74 7.37 6.77 -22.22
CA LYS A 74 6.58 7.76 -21.49
C LYS A 74 5.43 7.10 -20.71
N GLU A 75 4.73 6.16 -21.32
CA GLU A 75 3.63 5.42 -20.68
C GLU A 75 4.14 4.55 -19.51
N LEU A 76 5.30 3.92 -19.68
CA LEU A 76 5.95 3.17 -18.61
C LEU A 76 6.41 4.08 -17.47
N GLU A 77 7.02 5.23 -17.77
CA GLU A 77 7.41 6.23 -16.78
C GLU A 77 6.21 6.72 -15.97
N GLU A 78 5.12 7.08 -16.65
CA GLU A 78 3.86 7.53 -16.02
C GLU A 78 3.30 6.45 -15.08
N THR A 79 3.25 5.19 -15.55
CA THR A 79 2.75 4.04 -14.78
C THR A 79 3.59 3.83 -13.52
N LEU A 80 4.92 3.82 -13.65
CA LEU A 80 5.83 3.65 -12.52
C LEU A 80 5.76 4.81 -11.53
N ARG A 81 5.63 6.05 -12.02
CA ARG A 81 5.44 7.24 -11.18
C ARG A 81 4.17 7.14 -10.37
N GLN A 82 3.04 6.79 -11.00
CA GLN A 82 1.75 6.62 -10.32
C GLN A 82 1.83 5.51 -9.26
N ALA A 83 2.42 4.36 -9.58
CA ALA A 83 2.63 3.28 -8.61
C ALA A 83 3.49 3.76 -7.43
N GLY A 84 4.55 4.53 -7.69
CA GLY A 84 5.40 5.13 -6.66
C GLY A 84 4.65 6.11 -5.74
N GLU A 85 3.82 6.97 -6.31
CA GLU A 85 2.97 7.92 -5.56
C GLU A 85 1.97 7.19 -4.66
N GLN A 86 1.33 6.14 -5.18
CA GLN A 86 0.37 5.32 -4.44
C GLN A 86 1.06 4.54 -3.30
N ASN A 87 2.26 4.00 -3.53
CA ASN A 87 3.05 3.35 -2.48
C ASN A 87 3.40 4.33 -1.35
N MET A 88 3.80 5.56 -1.69
CA MET A 88 4.10 6.60 -0.70
C MET A 88 2.87 7.04 0.09
N LYS A 89 1.72 7.12 -0.55
CA LYS A 89 0.46 7.38 0.13
C LYS A 89 0.12 6.25 1.12
N ALA A 90 0.18 4.99 0.71
CA ALA A 90 -0.09 3.85 1.59
C ALA A 90 0.86 3.82 2.79
N LEU A 91 2.14 4.14 2.59
CA LEU A 91 3.12 4.26 3.67
C LEU A 91 2.79 5.40 4.65
N GLN A 92 2.40 6.57 4.14
CA GLN A 92 2.01 7.71 4.98
C GLN A 92 0.76 7.42 5.81
N GLU A 93 -0.25 6.78 5.22
CA GLU A 93 -1.47 6.39 5.92
C GLU A 93 -1.18 5.39 7.04
N ALA A 94 -0.34 4.38 6.78
CA ALA A 94 0.07 3.43 7.80
C ALA A 94 0.88 4.10 8.92
N ARG A 95 1.79 5.02 8.57
CA ARG A 95 2.53 5.80 9.56
C ARG A 95 1.59 6.60 10.46
N ALA A 96 0.64 7.33 9.88
CA ALA A 96 -0.33 8.12 10.64
C ALA A 96 -1.20 7.25 11.56
N ALA A 97 -1.57 6.06 11.11
CA ALA A 97 -2.33 5.10 11.91
C ALA A 97 -1.51 4.57 13.10
N ILE A 98 -0.22 4.27 12.90
CA ILE A 98 0.70 3.84 13.97
C ILE A 98 0.95 4.98 14.98
N GLU A 99 1.16 6.21 14.51
CA GLU A 99 1.33 7.39 15.35
C GLU A 99 0.09 7.60 16.23
N LYS A 100 -1.10 7.45 15.65
CA LYS A 100 -2.37 7.53 16.38
C LYS A 100 -2.49 6.47 17.47
N ILE A 101 -2.22 5.19 17.17
CA ILE A 101 -2.23 4.13 18.19
C ILE A 101 -1.27 4.47 19.34
N THR A 102 -0.08 4.97 19.00
CA THR A 102 0.94 5.33 19.99
C THR A 102 0.47 6.48 20.89
N GLN A 103 -0.16 7.52 20.31
CA GLN A 103 -0.75 8.63 21.06
C GLN A 103 -1.93 8.19 21.92
N ASP A 104 -2.85 7.39 21.37
CA ASP A 104 -4.01 6.88 22.11
C ASP A 104 -3.58 6.05 23.33
N GLN A 105 -2.52 5.25 23.20
CA GLN A 105 -1.92 4.50 24.31
C GLN A 105 -1.24 5.40 25.35
N PHE A 106 -0.49 6.41 24.91
CA PHE A 106 0.17 7.36 25.81
C PHE A 106 -0.85 8.19 26.62
N ASP A 107 -1.92 8.65 25.97
CA ASP A 107 -3.00 9.41 26.62
C ASP A 107 -3.81 8.54 27.59
N ALA A 108 -4.05 7.27 27.26
CA ALA A 108 -4.68 6.32 28.15
C ALA A 108 -3.83 6.01 29.39
N PHE A 109 -2.50 6.00 29.24
CA PHE A 109 -1.58 5.83 30.36
C PHE A 109 -1.53 7.06 31.28
N ASN A 110 -1.53 8.27 30.71
CA ASN A 110 -1.49 9.54 31.48
C ASN A 110 -2.82 9.95 32.13
N LYS A 111 -3.95 9.32 31.75
CA LYS A 111 -5.27 9.52 32.38
C LYS A 111 -5.48 8.66 33.64
N LYS A 112 -4.52 7.80 34.01
CA LYS A 112 -4.48 7.07 35.28
C LYS A 112 -3.61 7.78 36.30
#